data_AF-A0A6P2D084-F1
#
_entry.id   AF-A0A6P2D084-F1
#
_cell.length_a   1.000
_cell.length_b   1.000
_cell.length_c   1.000
_cell.angle_alpha   90.00
_cell.angle_beta   90.00
_cell.angle_gamma   90.00
#
_symmetry.space_group_name_H-M   'P 1'
#
loop_
_entity.id
_entity.type
_entity.pdbx_description
1 polymer ?
#
loop_
_entity_poly.entity_id
_entity_poly.type
_entity_poly.pdbx_seq_one_letter_code
_entity_poly.pdbx_strand_id
1 'polypeptide(L)'
;MSDEPALRSAIASAPLERTPRLVYADWLDEHDRPLDGALQRILAEPERDDYRSAYADVCAQLGDGLRAEFIRVQLALASLMPPPQFWPTRIEFDPPDHFSDNQTGVTKAGPRRARVLVGHETLSAALRVVEIGDVIDLVGPVATAACERSDEFLGARVIGAVVDSEHAGAIKFDVIWGTDHYADREKLNDLRTRERALTLQPGLGQLLPGPWALAFSNVEHVRAVSVPVLAAGARRGFVAVVSSPASEWLTHGDTVCARYPVETVRLTIPPNIEVDDRGTLSKARLLGRPDWHPFEKARVVTTQQLALELLASEWPGITFEFVSYLVSGGHVPGRDHISHRGG
;
A
#
# COMPACT_ATOMS: atom_id res chain seq x y z
N MET A 1 12.24 32.42 16.64
CA MET A 1 12.00 31.34 15.67
C MET A 1 11.00 30.42 16.32
N SER A 2 9.89 30.05 15.68
CA SER A 2 8.99 29.05 16.27
C SER A 2 9.65 27.67 16.19
N ASP A 3 9.35 26.78 17.13
CA ASP A 3 9.89 25.41 17.14
C ASP A 3 9.20 24.51 16.10
N GLU A 4 8.00 24.87 15.62
CA GLU A 4 7.22 24.08 14.66
C GLU A 4 7.95 23.75 13.34
N PRO A 5 8.61 24.70 12.64
CA PRO A 5 9.39 24.38 11.45
C PRO A 5 10.52 23.38 11.72
N ALA A 6 11.18 23.46 12.89
CA ALA A 6 12.25 22.53 13.26
C ALA A 6 11.70 21.12 13.53
N LEU A 7 10.58 21.01 14.25
CA LEU A 7 9.90 19.73 14.51
C LEU A 7 9.40 19.07 13.21
N ARG A 8 8.80 19.85 12.31
CA ARG A 8 8.39 19.34 10.99
C ARG A 8 9.57 18.91 10.13
N SER A 9 10.67 19.66 10.17
CA SER A 9 11.92 19.27 9.49
C SER A 9 12.48 17.96 10.03
N ALA A 10 12.42 17.75 11.36
CA ALA A 10 12.86 16.51 11.98
C ALA A 10 12.01 15.31 11.51
N ILE A 11 10.68 15.46 11.46
CA ILE A 11 9.78 14.43 10.92
C ILE A 11 10.09 14.15 9.44
N ALA A 12 10.30 15.18 8.61
CA ALA A 12 10.63 14.99 7.20
C ALA A 12 11.96 14.23 7.01
N SER A 13 12.96 14.50 7.85
CA SER A 13 14.27 13.84 7.79
C SER A 13 14.26 12.38 8.26
N ALA A 14 13.27 11.99 9.06
CA ALA A 14 13.15 10.65 9.63
C ALA A 14 11.67 10.24 9.75
N PRO A 15 10.97 10.03 8.62
CA PRO A 15 9.51 9.97 8.61
C PRO A 15 8.89 8.75 9.28
N LEU A 16 9.69 7.68 9.43
CA LEU A 16 9.35 6.46 10.15
C LEU A 16 9.80 6.48 11.62
N GLU A 17 10.60 7.47 12.04
CA GLU A 17 10.94 7.60 13.46
C GLU A 17 9.74 8.12 14.27
N ARG A 18 9.48 7.44 15.38
CA ARG A 18 8.35 7.75 16.27
C ARG A 18 8.59 9.02 17.06
N THR A 19 9.82 9.19 17.57
CA THR A 19 10.17 10.24 18.53
C THR A 19 9.87 11.65 18.00
N PRO A 20 10.28 12.06 16.79
CA PRO A 20 9.98 13.40 16.28
C PRO A 20 8.48 13.68 16.19
N ARG A 21 7.67 12.68 15.84
CA ARG A 21 6.20 12.81 15.75
C ARG A 21 5.55 12.94 17.12
N LEU A 22 6.01 12.19 18.12
CA LEU A 22 5.49 12.28 19.49
C LEU A 22 5.82 13.64 20.12
N VAL A 23 7.06 14.13 19.96
CA VAL A 23 7.44 15.47 20.43
C VAL A 23 6.61 16.55 19.73
N TYR A 24 6.39 16.42 18.42
CA TYR A 24 5.53 17.36 17.70
C TYR A 24 4.06 17.26 18.12
N ALA A 25 3.57 16.07 18.48
CA ALA A 25 2.22 15.90 19.03
C ALA A 25 2.05 16.64 20.35
N ASP A 26 3.01 16.53 21.25
CA ASP A 26 3.00 17.24 22.54
C ASP A 26 3.06 18.75 22.33
N TRP A 27 3.91 19.22 21.41
CA TRP A 27 3.96 20.63 21.01
C TRP A 27 2.60 21.13 20.46
N LEU A 28 1.91 20.32 19.65
CA LEU A 28 0.59 20.68 19.11
C LEU A 28 -0.47 20.78 20.21
N ASP A 29 -0.44 19.89 21.21
CA ASP A 29 -1.34 19.95 22.35
C ASP A 29 -1.10 21.21 23.19
N GLU A 30 0.17 21.60 23.41
CA GLU A 30 0.55 22.84 24.11
C GLU A 30 0.12 24.12 23.36
N HIS A 31 -0.15 24.03 22.06
CA HIS A 31 -0.53 25.14 21.20
C HIS A 31 -2.00 25.08 20.76
N ASP A 32 -2.86 24.50 21.59
CA ASP A 32 -4.32 24.42 21.40
C ASP A 32 -4.73 23.72 20.08
N ARG A 33 -3.93 22.76 19.61
CA ARG A 33 -4.20 21.94 18.42
C ARG A 33 -4.31 20.45 18.75
N PRO A 34 -5.16 20.05 19.72
CA PRO A 34 -5.20 18.67 20.24
C PRO A 34 -5.62 17.63 19.18
N LEU A 35 -6.41 18.04 18.18
CA LEU A 35 -6.80 17.16 17.09
C LEU A 35 -5.61 16.78 16.21
N ASP A 36 -4.74 17.75 15.90
CA ASP A 36 -3.53 17.51 15.13
C ASP A 36 -2.53 16.68 15.95
N GLY A 37 -2.41 16.97 17.26
CA GLY A 37 -1.55 16.21 18.18
C GLY A 37 -1.96 14.74 18.28
N ALA A 38 -3.25 14.47 18.50
CA ALA A 38 -3.79 13.11 18.49
C ALA A 38 -3.57 12.38 17.15
N LEU A 39 -3.70 13.08 16.01
CA LEU A 39 -3.38 12.50 14.70
C LEU A 39 -1.89 12.14 14.57
N GLN A 40 -0.98 12.99 15.03
CA GLN A 40 0.46 12.70 15.00
C GLN A 40 0.83 11.47 15.84
N ARG A 41 0.16 11.22 16.97
CA ARG A 41 0.36 9.99 17.76
C ARG A 41 -0.05 8.73 17.00
N ILE A 42 -1.17 8.78 16.27
CA ILE A 42 -1.59 7.67 15.40
C ILE A 42 -0.59 7.45 14.27
N LEU A 43 -0.07 8.53 13.67
CA LEU A 43 0.96 8.43 12.62
C LEU A 43 2.27 7.86 13.15
N ALA A 44 2.63 8.13 14.40
CA ALA A 44 3.83 7.59 15.04
C ALA A 44 3.70 6.09 15.34
N GLU A 45 2.53 5.63 15.80
CA GLU A 45 2.30 4.22 16.17
C GLU A 45 0.96 3.74 15.57
N PRO A 46 0.89 3.49 14.26
CA PRO A 46 -0.37 3.15 13.58
C PRO A 46 -0.94 1.78 14.01
N GLU A 47 -0.19 0.95 14.73
CA GLU A 47 -0.68 -0.29 15.33
C GLU A 47 -1.47 -0.08 16.63
N ARG A 48 -1.38 1.10 17.25
CA ARG A 48 -1.96 1.38 18.56
C ARG A 48 -3.38 1.92 18.46
N ASP A 49 -4.34 1.05 18.76
CA ASP A 49 -5.76 1.38 18.73
C ASP A 49 -6.19 2.31 19.88
N ASP A 50 -5.42 2.40 20.96
CA ASP A 50 -5.66 3.35 22.04
C ASP A 50 -5.46 4.81 21.60
N TYR A 51 -4.50 5.09 20.69
CA TYR A 51 -4.37 6.43 20.09
C TYR A 51 -5.54 6.79 19.18
N ARG A 52 -6.09 5.82 18.44
CA ARG A 52 -7.31 6.04 17.65
C ARG A 52 -8.51 6.33 18.55
N SER A 53 -8.61 5.62 19.68
CA SER A 53 -9.65 5.88 20.67
C SER A 53 -9.52 7.29 21.24
N ALA A 54 -8.31 7.70 21.64
CA ALA A 54 -8.05 9.05 22.12
C ALA A 54 -8.39 10.13 21.07
N TYR A 55 -8.05 9.90 19.79
CA TYR A 55 -8.44 10.81 18.70
C TYR A 55 -9.96 10.90 18.53
N ALA A 56 -10.69 9.79 18.66
CA ALA A 56 -12.16 9.81 18.65
C ALA A 56 -12.72 10.65 19.82
N ASP A 57 -12.10 10.57 21.00
CA ASP A 57 -12.51 11.36 22.16
C ASP A 57 -12.25 12.86 21.95
N VAL A 58 -11.09 13.24 21.38
CA VAL A 58 -10.79 14.62 20.99
C VAL A 58 -11.80 15.13 19.93
N CYS A 59 -12.13 14.30 18.93
CA CYS A 59 -13.16 14.66 17.93
C CYS A 59 -14.50 14.96 18.61
N ALA A 60 -14.94 14.10 19.53
CA ALA A 60 -16.20 14.29 20.26
C ALA A 60 -16.18 15.56 21.12
N GLN A 61 -15.07 15.84 21.81
CA GLN A 61 -14.89 17.05 22.62
C GLN A 61 -14.94 18.33 21.78
N LEU A 62 -14.43 18.29 20.54
CA LEU A 62 -14.47 19.41 19.59
C LEU A 62 -15.81 19.52 18.83
N GLY A 63 -16.81 18.69 19.17
CA GLY A 63 -18.13 18.70 18.52
C GLY A 63 -18.20 17.92 17.21
N ASP A 64 -17.14 17.22 16.80
CA ASP A 64 -17.13 16.31 15.65
C ASP A 64 -17.55 14.89 16.06
N GLY A 65 -18.80 14.78 16.53
CA GLY A 65 -19.37 13.52 17.01
C GLY A 65 -19.47 12.44 15.92
N LEU A 66 -19.73 12.83 14.68
CA LEU A 66 -19.82 11.89 13.55
C LEU A 66 -18.47 11.24 13.25
N ARG A 67 -17.38 12.01 13.23
CA ARG A 67 -16.03 11.46 13.05
C ARG A 67 -15.66 10.56 14.22
N ALA A 68 -15.94 10.99 15.44
CA ALA A 68 -15.69 10.19 16.65
C ALA A 68 -16.40 8.83 16.60
N GLU A 69 -17.69 8.82 16.25
CA GLU A 69 -18.46 7.58 16.16
C GLU A 69 -17.95 6.67 15.04
N PHE A 70 -17.59 7.25 13.88
CA PHE A 70 -16.99 6.48 12.79
C PHE A 70 -15.70 5.78 13.25
N ILE A 71 -14.78 6.48 13.91
CA ILE A 71 -13.53 5.90 14.39
C ILE A 71 -13.80 4.76 15.39
N ARG A 72 -14.77 4.94 16.30
CA ARG A 72 -15.14 3.90 17.29
C ARG A 72 -15.75 2.66 16.62
N VAL A 73 -16.59 2.84 15.62
CA VAL A 73 -17.13 1.73 14.81
C VAL A 73 -15.99 0.99 14.11
N GLN A 74 -15.02 1.70 13.56
CA GLN A 74 -13.87 1.09 12.92
C GLN A 74 -12.98 0.29 13.89
N LEU A 75 -12.75 0.83 15.09
CA LEU A 75 -12.04 0.10 16.14
C LEU A 75 -12.80 -1.17 16.57
N ALA A 76 -14.12 -1.08 16.72
CA ALA A 76 -14.95 -2.23 17.05
C ALA A 76 -14.91 -3.29 15.93
N LEU A 77 -15.00 -2.88 14.67
CA LEU A 77 -14.84 -3.79 13.52
C LEU A 77 -13.47 -4.45 13.53
N ALA A 78 -12.39 -3.69 13.71
CA ALA A 78 -11.03 -4.22 13.79
C ALA A 78 -10.83 -5.23 14.93
N SER A 79 -11.51 -5.03 16.07
CA SER A 79 -11.48 -5.96 17.20
C SER A 79 -12.21 -7.30 16.95
N LEU A 80 -13.15 -7.31 15.99
CA LEU A 80 -13.90 -8.51 15.62
C LEU A 80 -13.25 -9.28 14.47
N MET A 81 -12.40 -8.64 13.68
CA MET A 81 -11.71 -9.29 12.57
C MET A 81 -10.48 -10.05 13.06
N PRO A 82 -10.28 -11.31 12.63
CA PRO A 82 -9.05 -12.01 12.93
C PRO A 82 -7.87 -11.20 12.37
N PRO A 83 -6.72 -11.19 13.07
CA PRO A 83 -5.58 -10.38 12.69
C PRO A 83 -5.17 -10.62 11.21
N PRO A 84 -4.52 -9.63 10.56
CA PRO A 84 -4.19 -9.64 9.13
C PRO A 84 -3.45 -10.90 8.63
N GLN A 85 -2.84 -11.67 9.52
CA GLN A 85 -2.20 -12.94 9.23
C GLN A 85 -3.12 -13.98 8.55
N PHE A 86 -4.45 -13.80 8.59
CA PHE A 86 -5.42 -14.68 7.94
C PHE A 86 -5.90 -14.20 6.56
N TRP A 87 -5.36 -13.09 6.04
CA TRP A 87 -5.80 -12.55 4.76
C TRP A 87 -4.98 -13.12 3.60
N PRO A 88 -5.60 -13.44 2.45
CA PRO A 88 -4.87 -13.82 1.24
C PRO A 88 -3.87 -12.71 0.91
N THR A 89 -2.59 -13.02 1.06
CA THR A 89 -1.51 -12.03 1.01
C THR A 89 -0.98 -11.87 -0.41
N ARG A 90 -1.26 -12.85 -1.29
CA ARG A 90 -0.78 -12.81 -2.66
C ARG A 90 -1.67 -13.63 -3.59
N ILE A 91 -2.12 -13.01 -4.68
CA ILE A 91 -2.68 -13.71 -5.84
C ILE A 91 -1.60 -13.70 -6.91
N GLU A 92 -0.99 -14.85 -7.18
CA GLU A 92 -0.03 -15.02 -8.26
C GLU A 92 -0.79 -15.52 -9.49
N PHE A 93 -0.55 -14.92 -10.65
CA PHE A 93 -1.04 -15.49 -11.90
C PHE A 93 0.11 -16.30 -12.52
N ASP A 94 -0.15 -17.54 -12.88
CA ASP A 94 0.82 -18.30 -13.67
C ASP A 94 1.01 -17.59 -15.02
N PRO A 95 2.23 -17.60 -15.57
CA PRO A 95 2.45 -17.11 -16.93
C PRO A 95 1.51 -17.84 -17.90
N PRO A 96 1.02 -17.16 -18.96
CA PRO A 96 0.09 -17.77 -19.90
C PRO A 96 0.73 -19.00 -20.53
N ASP A 97 0.09 -20.16 -20.38
CA ASP A 97 0.49 -21.36 -21.11
C ASP A 97 0.31 -21.07 -22.61
N HIS A 98 1.40 -21.12 -23.37
CA HIS A 98 1.33 -21.05 -24.83
C HIS A 98 0.94 -22.43 -25.37
N PHE A 99 -0.33 -22.62 -25.67
CA PHE A 99 -0.76 -23.77 -26.44
C PHE A 99 -0.44 -23.54 -27.92
N SER A 100 0.47 -24.35 -28.45
CA SER A 100 0.66 -24.50 -29.89
C SER A 100 -0.50 -25.33 -30.42
N ASP A 101 -1.44 -24.68 -31.10
CA ASP A 101 -2.40 -25.40 -31.93
C ASP A 101 -1.67 -25.90 -33.19
N ASN A 102 -1.30 -27.19 -33.16
CA ASN A 102 -0.51 -27.82 -34.22
C ASN A 102 -1.21 -27.85 -35.59
N GLN A 103 -2.50 -27.52 -35.67
CA GLN A 103 -3.22 -27.50 -36.95
C GLN A 103 -3.27 -26.12 -37.62
N THR A 104 -3.15 -25.03 -36.86
CA THR A 104 -3.32 -23.67 -37.40
C THR A 104 -2.04 -22.86 -37.43
N GLY A 105 -1.00 -23.28 -36.69
CA GLY A 105 0.25 -22.52 -36.56
C GLY A 105 0.08 -21.19 -35.81
N VAL A 106 -1.11 -20.93 -35.26
CA VAL A 106 -1.43 -19.73 -34.50
C VAL A 106 -1.31 -20.08 -33.01
N THR A 107 -0.29 -19.56 -32.34
CA THR A 107 -0.21 -19.59 -30.87
C THR A 107 -1.31 -18.71 -30.30
N LYS A 108 -2.32 -19.32 -29.67
CA LYS A 108 -3.30 -18.62 -28.85
C LYS A 108 -2.85 -18.64 -27.39
N ALA A 109 -3.02 -17.53 -26.69
CA ALA A 109 -2.78 -17.49 -25.25
C ALA A 109 -3.80 -18.41 -24.56
N GLY A 110 -3.31 -19.38 -23.78
CA GLY A 110 -4.15 -20.26 -22.98
C GLY A 110 -4.80 -19.54 -21.79
N PRO A 111 -5.76 -20.21 -21.13
CA PRO A 111 -6.39 -19.71 -19.90
C PRO A 111 -5.35 -19.34 -18.82
N ARG A 112 -5.46 -18.14 -18.25
CA ARG A 112 -4.57 -17.69 -17.15
C ARG A 112 -4.94 -18.38 -15.85
N ARG A 113 -4.01 -19.12 -15.25
CA ARG A 113 -4.22 -19.73 -13.94
C ARG A 113 -3.89 -18.71 -12.84
N ALA A 114 -4.66 -18.72 -11.75
CA ALA A 114 -4.37 -17.91 -10.58
C ALA A 114 -4.13 -18.83 -9.37
N ARG A 115 -3.07 -18.56 -8.62
CA ARG A 115 -2.75 -19.16 -7.32
C ARG A 115 -3.03 -18.13 -6.25
N VAL A 116 -3.97 -18.41 -5.37
CA VAL A 116 -4.21 -17.59 -4.18
C VAL A 116 -3.41 -18.18 -3.03
N LEU A 117 -2.36 -17.48 -2.60
CA LEU A 117 -1.57 -17.83 -1.43
C LEU A 117 -2.16 -17.13 -0.21
N VAL A 118 -2.62 -17.94 0.75
CA VAL A 118 -3.03 -17.52 2.10
C VAL A 118 -1.91 -18.00 3.04
N GLY A 119 -1.22 -17.11 3.74
CA GLY A 119 -0.18 -17.52 4.71
C GLY A 119 -0.80 -18.22 5.93
N HIS A 120 -0.17 -19.14 6.67
CA HIS A 120 1.13 -19.79 6.57
C HIS A 120 1.02 -21.18 7.21
N GLU A 121 1.20 -22.25 6.44
CA GLU A 121 1.98 -23.44 6.78
C GLU A 121 2.21 -24.21 5.48
N THR A 122 3.39 -24.80 5.33
CA THR A 122 3.73 -25.73 4.26
C THR A 122 2.95 -27.03 4.48
N LEU A 123 1.63 -26.97 4.46
CA LEU A 123 0.80 -28.14 4.33
C LEU A 123 0.96 -28.61 2.89
N SER A 124 1.62 -29.75 2.74
CA SER A 124 1.66 -30.57 1.54
C SER A 124 0.23 -31.06 1.20
N ALA A 125 -0.66 -30.13 0.84
CA ALA A 125 -1.94 -30.47 0.26
C ALA A 125 -1.72 -30.80 -1.21
N ALA A 126 -2.16 -31.99 -1.62
CA ALA A 126 -2.00 -32.51 -2.96
C ALA A 126 -2.48 -31.49 -4.01
N LEU A 127 -1.57 -31.11 -4.91
CA LEU A 127 -1.79 -30.24 -6.06
C LEU A 127 -3.01 -30.75 -6.84
N ARG A 128 -4.03 -29.90 -7.07
CA ARG A 128 -5.11 -30.22 -8.02
C ARG A 128 -5.21 -29.18 -9.12
N VAL A 129 -5.20 -29.69 -10.34
CA VAL A 129 -5.39 -28.97 -11.60
C VAL A 129 -6.89 -28.84 -11.84
N VAL A 130 -7.37 -27.65 -12.20
CA VAL A 130 -8.76 -27.43 -12.64
C VAL A 130 -8.73 -26.57 -13.89
N GLU A 131 -9.44 -27.00 -14.94
CA GLU A 131 -9.55 -26.26 -16.19
C GLU A 131 -10.57 -25.11 -16.06
N ILE A 132 -10.29 -23.96 -16.68
CA ILE A 132 -11.15 -22.76 -16.59
C ILE A 132 -12.56 -22.99 -17.14
N GLY A 133 -12.74 -23.94 -18.07
CA GLY A 133 -14.07 -24.33 -18.57
C GLY A 133 -14.98 -24.95 -17.51
N ASP A 134 -14.40 -25.58 -16.48
CA ASP A 134 -15.13 -26.28 -15.42
C ASP A 134 -15.38 -25.42 -14.17
N VAL A 135 -14.79 -24.23 -14.09
CA VAL A 135 -14.86 -23.35 -12.90
C VAL A 135 -16.26 -22.77 -12.69
N ILE A 136 -17.11 -22.75 -13.71
CA ILE A 136 -18.45 -22.16 -13.62
C ILE A 136 -19.42 -23.07 -12.85
N ASP A 137 -19.25 -24.40 -12.90
CA ASP A 137 -20.17 -25.37 -12.29
C ASP A 137 -19.58 -26.15 -11.07
N LEU A 138 -18.26 -26.08 -10.82
CA LEU A 138 -17.61 -26.87 -9.78
C LEU A 138 -17.26 -26.13 -8.47
N VAL A 139 -17.29 -24.79 -8.46
CA VAL A 139 -16.79 -24.01 -7.30
C VAL A 139 -17.70 -24.20 -6.07
N GLY A 140 -18.98 -24.52 -6.25
CA GLY A 140 -19.86 -24.89 -5.14
C GLY A 140 -19.48 -26.24 -4.52
N PRO A 141 -19.48 -27.36 -5.28
CA PRO A 141 -19.23 -28.69 -4.72
C PRO A 141 -17.78 -28.97 -4.29
N VAL A 142 -16.77 -28.42 -4.97
CA VAL A 142 -15.35 -28.69 -4.63
C VAL A 142 -14.88 -27.88 -3.42
N ALA A 143 -15.35 -26.64 -3.26
CA ALA A 143 -15.12 -25.88 -2.03
C ALA A 143 -15.82 -26.57 -0.83
N THR A 144 -17.03 -27.09 -1.04
CA THR A 144 -17.76 -27.86 -0.01
C THR A 144 -17.00 -29.14 0.36
N ALA A 145 -16.53 -29.93 -0.61
CA ALA A 145 -15.79 -31.18 -0.35
C ALA A 145 -14.39 -30.96 0.25
N ALA A 146 -13.75 -29.81 0.00
CA ALA A 146 -12.49 -29.43 0.63
C ALA A 146 -12.69 -28.98 2.09
N CYS A 147 -13.79 -28.27 2.38
CA CYS A 147 -14.18 -27.86 3.74
C CYS A 147 -14.65 -29.04 4.60
N GLU A 148 -15.29 -30.06 4.02
CA GLU A 148 -15.79 -31.24 4.73
C GLU A 148 -14.70 -32.24 5.19
N ARG A 149 -13.46 -32.10 4.71
CA ARG A 149 -12.36 -33.07 4.97
C ARG A 149 -11.16 -32.50 5.72
N SER A 150 -11.10 -31.20 5.94
CA SER A 150 -10.13 -30.58 6.83
C SER A 150 -10.92 -29.94 7.97
N ASP A 151 -10.73 -30.41 9.20
CA ASP A 151 -11.40 -29.86 10.39
C ASP A 151 -11.08 -28.36 10.63
N GLU A 152 -10.18 -27.75 9.83
CA GLU A 152 -9.68 -26.39 10.01
C GLU A 152 -10.24 -25.32 9.04
N PHE A 153 -10.95 -25.69 7.97
CA PHE A 153 -11.39 -24.72 6.92
C PHE A 153 -12.90 -24.67 6.66
N LEU A 154 -13.73 -24.79 7.71
CA LEU A 154 -15.20 -24.70 7.58
C LEU A 154 -15.69 -23.26 7.35
N GLY A 155 -15.73 -22.75 6.10
CA GLY A 155 -16.57 -21.58 5.80
C GLY A 155 -16.15 -20.60 4.70
N ALA A 156 -15.03 -20.77 4.00
CA ALA A 156 -14.67 -19.88 2.90
C ALA A 156 -15.53 -20.14 1.64
N ARG A 157 -16.22 -19.12 1.11
CA ARG A 157 -16.97 -19.21 -0.15
C ARG A 157 -16.34 -18.30 -1.19
N VAL A 158 -15.70 -18.88 -2.18
CA VAL A 158 -15.17 -18.12 -3.33
C VAL A 158 -16.34 -17.82 -4.28
N ILE A 159 -16.60 -16.55 -4.57
CA ILE A 159 -17.55 -16.15 -5.62
C ILE A 159 -16.72 -15.49 -6.73
N GLY A 160 -16.69 -16.11 -7.92
CA GLY A 160 -16.06 -15.54 -9.10
C GLY A 160 -17.07 -14.80 -9.96
N ALA A 161 -16.71 -13.64 -10.49
CA ALA A 161 -17.43 -12.98 -11.58
C ALA A 161 -16.47 -12.68 -12.72
N VAL A 162 -16.81 -13.15 -13.93
CA VAL A 162 -16.09 -12.79 -15.15
C VAL A 162 -16.57 -11.40 -15.58
N VAL A 163 -15.69 -10.41 -15.52
CA VAL A 163 -15.97 -9.07 -16.05
C VAL A 163 -15.45 -9.01 -17.47
N ASP A 164 -16.40 -9.09 -18.40
CA ASP A 164 -16.33 -8.67 -19.81
C ASP A 164 -15.33 -9.39 -20.75
N SER A 165 -15.87 -9.94 -21.85
CA SER A 165 -15.15 -10.56 -22.95
C SER A 165 -14.39 -9.59 -23.85
N GLU A 166 -14.64 -8.28 -23.76
CA GLU A 166 -13.97 -7.26 -24.60
C GLU A 166 -12.61 -6.80 -24.04
N HIS A 167 -12.31 -7.11 -22.78
CA HIS A 167 -11.05 -6.76 -22.14
C HIS A 167 -10.21 -8.02 -21.88
N ALA A 168 -9.14 -8.19 -22.66
CA ALA A 168 -8.24 -9.33 -22.57
C ALA A 168 -7.71 -9.59 -21.14
N GLY A 169 -8.31 -10.57 -20.44
CA GLY A 169 -7.60 -11.44 -19.50
C GLY A 169 -7.53 -11.03 -18.02
N ALA A 170 -8.50 -10.28 -17.50
CA ALA A 170 -8.64 -10.05 -16.06
C ALA A 170 -9.81 -10.88 -15.49
N ILE A 171 -9.51 -11.89 -14.67
CA ILE A 171 -10.52 -12.60 -13.89
C ILE A 171 -10.52 -12.00 -12.48
N LYS A 172 -11.68 -11.50 -12.02
CA LYS A 172 -11.87 -11.02 -10.65
C LYS A 172 -12.40 -12.17 -9.79
N PHE A 173 -11.67 -12.49 -8.73
CA PHE A 173 -12.14 -13.40 -7.69
C PHE A 173 -12.46 -12.58 -6.45
N ASP A 174 -13.71 -12.64 -5.98
CA ASP A 174 -14.07 -12.15 -4.67
C ASP A 174 -14.04 -13.33 -3.69
N VAL A 175 -12.99 -13.36 -2.86
CA VAL A 175 -12.92 -14.33 -1.76
C VAL A 175 -13.79 -13.80 -0.63
N ILE A 176 -15.00 -14.35 -0.50
CA ILE A 176 -15.89 -14.04 0.61
C ILE A 176 -15.65 -15.07 1.69
N TRP A 177 -14.93 -14.68 2.74
CA TRP A 177 -14.90 -15.47 3.96
C TRP A 177 -16.33 -15.52 4.52
N GLY A 178 -16.89 -16.72 4.66
CA GLY A 178 -18.17 -16.90 5.33
C GLY A 178 -18.08 -16.29 6.72
N THR A 179 -19.12 -15.54 7.10
CA THR A 179 -19.20 -14.87 8.39
C THR A 179 -19.35 -15.84 9.57
N ASP A 180 -19.36 -17.14 9.30
CA ASP A 180 -19.57 -18.21 10.27
C ASP A 180 -18.35 -18.41 11.20
N HIS A 181 -17.19 -17.83 10.87
CA HIS A 181 -16.01 -17.79 11.74
C HIS A 181 -16.01 -16.65 12.76
N TYR A 182 -16.95 -15.71 12.67
CA TYR A 182 -17.03 -14.62 13.63
C TYR A 182 -17.87 -15.05 14.82
N ALA A 183 -17.26 -15.08 16.00
CA ALA A 183 -17.94 -15.42 17.25
C ALA A 183 -19.18 -14.53 17.52
N ASP A 184 -19.27 -13.38 16.87
CA ASP A 184 -20.37 -12.42 17.02
C ASP A 184 -20.81 -11.81 15.67
N ARG A 185 -21.44 -12.65 14.83
CA ARG A 185 -21.96 -12.27 13.50
C ARG A 185 -23.00 -11.15 13.56
N GLU A 186 -23.85 -11.14 14.58
CA GLU A 186 -24.88 -10.12 14.75
C GLU A 186 -24.26 -8.74 14.99
N LYS A 187 -23.31 -8.65 15.93
CA LYS A 187 -22.56 -7.42 16.19
C LYS A 187 -21.76 -6.95 14.98
N LEU A 188 -21.15 -7.86 14.22
CA LEU A 188 -20.44 -7.50 12.99
C LEU A 188 -21.40 -6.83 11.98
N ASN A 189 -22.59 -7.42 11.76
CA ASN A 189 -23.57 -6.86 10.84
C ASN A 189 -24.14 -5.51 11.31
N ASP A 190 -24.37 -5.35 12.61
CA ASP A 190 -24.78 -4.07 13.21
C ASP A 190 -23.71 -3.00 12.97
N LEU A 191 -22.45 -3.29 13.29
CA LEU A 191 -21.34 -2.35 13.07
C LEU A 191 -21.17 -1.98 11.60
N ARG A 192 -21.29 -2.94 10.67
CA ARG A 192 -21.25 -2.66 9.22
C ARG A 192 -22.42 -1.81 8.74
N THR A 193 -23.60 -2.00 9.34
CA THR A 193 -24.77 -1.17 9.04
C THR A 193 -24.53 0.27 9.52
N ARG A 194 -24.01 0.44 10.74
CA ARG A 194 -23.64 1.76 11.29
C ARG A 194 -22.54 2.44 10.49
N GLU A 195 -21.49 1.72 10.11
CA GLU A 195 -20.40 2.22 9.25
C GLU A 195 -20.96 2.80 7.94
N ARG A 196 -21.84 2.06 7.25
CA ARG A 196 -22.48 2.53 6.01
C ARG A 196 -23.34 3.76 6.24
N ALA A 197 -24.14 3.77 7.31
CA ALA A 197 -24.99 4.90 7.65
C ALA A 197 -24.18 6.18 7.92
N LEU A 198 -23.03 6.06 8.62
CA LEU A 198 -22.11 7.16 8.86
C LEU A 198 -21.44 7.63 7.57
N THR A 199 -20.99 6.71 6.71
CA THR A 199 -20.31 7.03 5.44
C THR A 199 -21.20 7.82 4.48
N LEU A 200 -22.52 7.60 4.54
CA LEU A 200 -23.50 8.33 3.74
C LEU A 200 -23.87 9.70 4.32
N GLN A 201 -23.41 10.07 5.51
CA GLN A 201 -23.70 11.38 6.09
C GLN A 201 -22.97 12.49 5.32
N PRO A 202 -23.67 13.58 4.95
CA PRO A 202 -23.04 14.75 4.36
C PRO A 202 -21.92 15.29 5.27
N GLY A 203 -20.79 15.65 4.67
CA GLY A 203 -19.65 16.21 5.40
C GLY A 203 -18.65 15.18 5.91
N LEU A 204 -19.01 13.90 6.11
CA LEU A 204 -18.01 12.91 6.59
C LEU A 204 -16.85 12.74 5.60
N GLY A 205 -17.13 12.77 4.29
CA GLY A 205 -16.11 12.73 3.24
C GLY A 205 -15.20 13.99 3.18
N GLN A 206 -15.60 15.09 3.81
CA GLN A 206 -14.77 16.31 3.96
C GLN A 206 -14.06 16.34 5.33
N LEU A 207 -14.64 15.69 6.33
CA LEU A 207 -14.16 15.66 7.72
C LEU A 207 -13.07 14.63 7.93
N LEU A 208 -13.15 13.47 7.28
CA LEU A 208 -12.05 12.52 7.27
C LEU A 208 -10.90 13.15 6.46
N PRO A 209 -9.75 13.52 7.07
CA PRO A 209 -8.59 13.85 6.26
C PRO A 209 -8.39 12.65 5.32
N GLY A 210 -8.21 12.93 4.03
CA GLY A 210 -8.18 11.96 2.91
C GLY A 210 -7.74 10.51 3.20
N PRO A 211 -6.78 10.22 4.11
CA PRO A 211 -6.50 8.84 4.53
C PRO A 211 -7.65 8.04 5.16
N TRP A 212 -8.56 8.62 5.96
CA TRP A 212 -9.50 7.79 6.75
C TRP A 212 -10.68 7.23 5.93
N ALA A 213 -11.05 7.86 4.81
CA ALA A 213 -12.03 7.28 3.88
C ALA A 213 -11.43 6.08 3.10
N LEU A 214 -10.11 6.09 2.90
CA LEU A 214 -9.32 5.02 2.28
C LEU A 214 -8.91 3.95 3.29
N ALA A 215 -8.99 4.29 4.57
CA ALA A 215 -8.38 3.52 5.63
C ALA A 215 -9.08 2.19 5.93
N PHE A 216 -10.39 2.19 5.69
CA PHE A 216 -11.31 1.17 6.16
C PHE A 216 -12.19 0.61 5.03
N SER A 217 -12.13 1.23 3.84
CA SER A 217 -12.60 0.58 2.63
C SER A 217 -11.52 -0.39 2.16
N ASN A 218 -11.85 -1.68 2.05
CA ASN A 218 -10.96 -2.69 1.50
C ASN A 218 -10.40 -2.23 0.14
N VAL A 219 -9.13 -1.82 0.12
CA VAL A 219 -8.15 -1.77 -0.98
C VAL A 219 -8.45 -0.96 -2.26
N GLU A 220 -9.69 -0.65 -2.66
CA GLU A 220 -9.93 -0.22 -4.05
C GLU A 220 -10.02 1.30 -4.35
N HIS A 221 -9.97 2.22 -3.37
CA HIS A 221 -10.31 3.64 -3.64
C HIS A 221 -9.20 4.66 -3.44
N VAL A 222 -7.93 4.26 -3.49
CA VAL A 222 -6.82 5.19 -3.27
C VAL A 222 -6.67 6.21 -4.41
N ARG A 223 -7.36 7.36 -4.30
CA ARG A 223 -7.20 8.50 -5.21
C ARG A 223 -6.14 9.48 -4.70
N ALA A 224 -5.39 10.01 -5.67
CA ALA A 224 -4.32 11.02 -5.63
C ALA A 224 -4.04 11.69 -4.26
N VAL A 225 -2.87 11.38 -3.69
CA VAL A 225 -2.29 12.10 -2.54
C VAL A 225 -1.83 13.52 -2.96
N SER A 226 -1.52 13.65 -4.25
CA SER A 226 -1.36 14.86 -5.06
C SER A 226 -1.43 14.39 -6.53
N VAL A 227 -1.72 15.25 -7.50
CA VAL A 227 -2.14 14.84 -8.87
C VAL A 227 -1.07 14.11 -9.73
N PRO A 228 0.10 13.73 -9.19
CA PRO A 228 0.83 12.60 -9.78
C PRO A 228 1.30 11.52 -8.79
N VAL A 229 1.01 11.65 -7.50
CA VAL A 229 1.36 10.67 -6.48
C VAL A 229 0.15 9.75 -6.24
N LEU A 230 0.18 8.58 -6.90
CA LEU A 230 -0.82 7.55 -6.70
C LEU A 230 -0.43 6.73 -5.48
N ALA A 231 -1.32 6.59 -4.50
CA ALA A 231 -1.05 5.64 -3.44
C ALA A 231 -1.42 4.22 -3.91
N ALA A 232 -0.49 3.29 -3.72
CA ALA A 232 -0.51 1.94 -4.28
C ALA A 232 -0.76 0.87 -3.20
N GLY A 233 -0.81 1.27 -1.93
CA GLY A 233 -1.12 0.41 -0.81
C GLY A 233 -1.31 1.22 0.47
N ALA A 234 -2.14 0.69 1.36
CA ALA A 234 -2.40 1.27 2.67
C ALA A 234 -2.16 0.25 3.79
N ARG A 235 -1.66 0.70 4.94
CA ARG A 235 -1.48 -0.11 6.16
C ARG A 235 -2.21 0.56 7.31
N ARG A 236 -3.11 -0.19 7.98
CA ARG A 236 -3.96 0.34 9.06
C ARG A 236 -4.66 1.65 8.68
N GLY A 237 -4.93 1.73 7.39
CA GLY A 237 -5.60 2.82 6.76
C GLY A 237 -4.82 4.10 6.45
N PHE A 238 -3.51 4.07 6.64
CA PHE A 238 -2.63 5.10 6.16
C PHE A 238 -1.97 4.70 4.85
N VAL A 239 -1.68 5.67 3.99
CA VAL A 239 -0.85 5.44 2.79
C VAL A 239 0.52 4.96 3.25
N ALA A 240 0.80 3.69 2.98
CA ALA A 240 2.07 3.04 3.33
C ALA A 240 2.93 2.78 2.09
N VAL A 241 2.28 2.61 0.93
CA VAL A 241 2.95 2.41 -0.35
C VAL A 241 2.51 3.49 -1.33
N VAL A 242 3.48 4.19 -1.90
CA VAL A 242 3.27 5.23 -2.91
C VAL A 242 3.84 4.76 -4.25
N SER A 243 3.17 5.06 -5.36
CA SER A 243 3.66 4.85 -6.72
C SER A 243 3.66 6.18 -7.48
N SER A 244 4.82 6.60 -7.98
CA SER A 244 4.95 7.89 -8.67
C SER A 244 6.22 7.98 -9.52
N PRO A 245 6.30 8.85 -10.54
CA PRO A 245 7.57 9.21 -11.15
C PRO A 245 8.54 9.81 -10.12
N ALA A 246 9.85 9.57 -10.27
CA ALA A 246 10.81 10.12 -9.32
C ALA A 246 10.83 11.65 -9.26
N SER A 247 10.61 12.36 -10.38
CA SER A 247 10.53 13.83 -10.40
C SER A 247 9.44 14.38 -9.46
N GLU A 248 8.32 13.67 -9.39
CA GLU A 248 7.17 14.04 -8.57
C GLU A 248 7.41 13.70 -7.11
N TRP A 249 8.00 12.53 -6.84
CA TRP A 249 8.45 12.19 -5.50
C TRP A 249 9.48 13.19 -4.97
N LEU A 250 10.49 13.58 -5.77
CA LEU A 250 11.50 14.55 -5.35
C LEU A 250 10.91 15.94 -5.03
N THR A 251 9.80 16.30 -5.67
CA THR A 251 9.12 17.58 -5.45
C THR A 251 8.21 17.55 -4.22
N HIS A 252 7.56 16.41 -3.94
CA HIS A 252 6.48 16.32 -2.96
C HIS A 252 6.75 15.37 -1.79
N GLY A 253 7.83 14.59 -1.84
CA GLY A 253 8.16 13.51 -0.91
C GLY A 253 8.15 13.97 0.54
N ASP A 254 8.78 15.11 0.86
CA ASP A 254 8.83 15.66 2.22
C ASP A 254 7.43 15.99 2.76
N THR A 255 6.56 16.56 1.91
CA THR A 255 5.17 16.88 2.29
C THR A 255 4.34 15.62 2.47
N VAL A 256 4.55 14.61 1.61
CA VAL A 256 3.87 13.31 1.71
C VAL A 256 4.30 12.62 3.00
N CYS A 257 5.60 12.55 3.28
CA CYS A 257 6.16 11.91 4.47
C CYS A 257 5.76 12.63 5.76
N ALA A 258 5.63 13.95 5.75
CA ALA A 258 5.10 14.69 6.91
C ALA A 258 3.65 14.27 7.25
N ARG A 259 2.84 13.94 6.23
CA ARG A 259 1.41 13.62 6.37
C ARG A 259 1.11 12.15 6.54
N TYR A 260 1.95 11.27 6.00
CA TYR A 260 1.70 9.84 5.91
C TYR A 260 2.93 9.03 6.36
N PRO A 261 2.74 7.87 7.02
CA PRO A 261 3.81 6.96 7.37
C PRO A 261 4.16 6.10 6.15
N VAL A 262 4.70 6.73 5.10
CA VAL A 262 5.10 6.02 3.88
C VAL A 262 6.30 5.14 4.18
N GLU A 263 6.17 3.84 3.88
CA GLU A 263 7.20 2.83 4.09
C GLU A 263 7.87 2.43 2.77
N THR A 264 7.10 2.41 1.68
CA THR A 264 7.60 2.01 0.36
C THR A 264 7.21 3.02 -0.71
N VAL A 265 8.17 3.33 -1.59
CA VAL A 265 7.96 4.16 -2.78
C VAL A 265 8.36 3.38 -4.03
N ARG A 266 7.36 3.14 -4.87
CA ARG A 266 7.44 2.51 -6.19
C ARG A 266 7.67 3.59 -7.24
N LEU A 267 8.90 3.69 -7.72
CA LEU A 267 9.27 4.64 -8.75
C LEU A 267 8.94 4.07 -10.12
N THR A 268 8.03 4.73 -10.82
CA THR A 268 7.70 4.39 -12.21
C THR A 268 8.78 4.87 -13.17
N ILE A 269 9.41 6.00 -12.89
CA ILE A 269 10.50 6.55 -13.70
C ILE A 269 11.68 6.83 -12.76
N PRO A 270 12.92 6.40 -13.09
CA PRO A 270 14.08 6.65 -12.25
C PRO A 270 14.43 8.15 -12.19
N PRO A 271 15.05 8.63 -11.08
CA PRO A 271 15.50 10.00 -10.98
C PRO A 271 16.69 10.27 -11.89
N ASN A 272 16.86 11.53 -12.29
CA ASN A 272 18.11 12.00 -12.86
C ASN A 272 19.13 12.19 -11.73
N ILE A 273 20.39 11.83 -12.00
CA ILE A 273 21.50 11.93 -11.04
C ILE A 273 22.60 12.81 -11.65
N GLU A 274 23.18 13.69 -10.84
CA GLU A 274 24.42 14.38 -11.17
C GLU A 274 25.59 13.70 -10.46
N VAL A 275 26.70 13.48 -11.18
CA VAL A 275 27.92 12.85 -10.66
C VAL A 275 29.09 13.81 -10.82
N ASP A 276 29.81 14.06 -9.73
CA ASP A 276 31.09 14.79 -9.72
C ASP A 276 32.23 13.80 -9.48
N ASP A 277 33.09 13.68 -10.48
CA ASP A 277 34.13 12.66 -10.54
C ASP A 277 35.53 13.27 -10.49
N ARG A 278 35.92 13.74 -9.29
CA ARG A 278 37.22 14.39 -9.06
C ARG A 278 38.20 13.49 -8.30
N GLY A 279 38.52 12.33 -8.88
CA GLY A 279 39.56 11.43 -8.38
C GLY A 279 39.03 10.27 -7.53
N THR A 280 39.63 10.02 -6.36
CA THR A 280 39.33 8.85 -5.53
C THR A 280 38.02 8.93 -4.75
N LEU A 281 37.43 10.13 -4.64
CA LEU A 281 36.15 10.37 -3.96
C LEU A 281 35.15 10.89 -4.97
N SER A 282 34.31 10.00 -5.49
CA SER A 282 33.19 10.39 -6.34
C SER A 282 32.02 10.81 -5.46
N LYS A 283 31.32 11.86 -5.89
CA LYS A 283 30.10 12.34 -5.24
C LYS A 283 28.96 12.30 -6.23
N ALA A 284 27.76 12.04 -5.75
CA ALA A 284 26.55 12.10 -6.56
C ALA A 284 25.43 12.81 -5.80
N ARG A 285 24.45 13.32 -6.55
CA ARG A 285 23.22 13.86 -5.97
C ARG A 285 22.03 13.63 -6.89
N LEU A 286 20.84 13.58 -6.30
CA LEU A 286 19.59 13.57 -7.06
C LEU A 286 19.37 14.96 -7.66
N LEU A 287 19.04 15.03 -8.95
CA LEU A 287 18.78 16.30 -9.61
C LEU A 287 17.60 17.02 -8.95
N GLY A 288 17.81 18.27 -8.53
CA GLY A 288 16.83 19.05 -7.78
C GLY A 288 16.98 18.97 -6.25
N ARG A 289 17.86 18.09 -5.73
CA ARG A 289 18.25 18.08 -4.32
C ARG A 289 19.60 18.79 -4.14
N PRO A 290 19.79 19.53 -3.02
CA PRO A 290 21.01 20.32 -2.82
C PRO A 290 22.22 19.46 -2.44
N ASP A 291 22.00 18.33 -1.76
CA ASP A 291 23.03 17.62 -1.02
C ASP A 291 23.80 16.62 -1.88
N TRP A 292 25.13 16.66 -1.74
CA TRP A 292 26.06 15.75 -2.41
C TRP A 292 26.45 14.62 -1.46
N HIS A 293 26.23 13.38 -1.91
CA HIS A 293 26.55 12.19 -1.15
C HIS A 293 27.79 11.52 -1.71
N PRO A 294 28.79 11.18 -0.87
CA PRO A 294 29.94 10.39 -1.32
C PRO A 294 29.48 8.97 -1.66
N PHE A 295 30.05 8.38 -2.71
CA PHE A 295 29.82 6.97 -3.03
C PHE A 295 31.10 6.28 -3.50
N GLU A 296 31.19 4.98 -3.23
CA GLU A 296 32.28 4.14 -3.70
C GLU A 296 31.94 3.55 -5.06
N LYS A 297 32.62 4.02 -6.11
CA LYS A 297 32.45 3.50 -7.47
C LYS A 297 32.56 1.98 -7.59
N ALA A 298 33.41 1.36 -6.76
CA ALA A 298 33.59 -0.09 -6.77
C ALA A 298 32.37 -0.87 -6.27
N ARG A 299 31.48 -0.24 -5.48
CA ARG A 299 30.27 -0.88 -4.92
C ARG A 299 29.04 -0.69 -5.79
N VAL A 300 28.99 0.41 -6.54
CA VAL A 300 27.83 0.79 -7.35
C VAL A 300 27.95 0.15 -8.73
N VAL A 301 27.17 -0.91 -8.94
CA VAL A 301 27.20 -1.68 -10.19
C VAL A 301 26.42 -0.99 -11.31
N THR A 302 25.37 -0.21 -10.97
CA THR A 302 24.48 0.43 -11.95
C THR A 302 24.01 1.81 -11.48
N THR A 303 23.61 2.67 -12.43
CA THR A 303 22.98 3.97 -12.15
C THR A 303 21.70 3.83 -11.32
N GLN A 304 20.95 2.73 -11.50
CA GLN A 304 19.76 2.43 -10.72
C GLN A 304 20.11 2.15 -9.25
N GLN A 305 21.15 1.36 -8.99
CA GLN A 305 21.61 1.10 -7.63
C GLN A 305 22.06 2.41 -6.95
N LEU A 306 22.79 3.27 -7.67
CA LEU A 306 23.16 4.60 -7.16
C LEU A 306 21.93 5.44 -6.82
N ALA A 307 20.92 5.46 -7.68
CA ALA A 307 19.68 6.19 -7.45
C ALA A 307 18.99 5.73 -6.16
N LEU A 308 18.87 4.41 -5.95
CA LEU A 308 18.23 3.84 -4.77
C LEU A 308 19.01 4.18 -3.49
N GLU A 309 20.34 4.13 -3.53
CA GLU A 309 21.19 4.53 -2.39
C GLU A 309 21.04 6.01 -2.05
N LEU A 310 21.03 6.89 -3.06
CA LEU A 310 20.81 8.32 -2.86
C LEU A 310 19.41 8.61 -2.29
N LEU A 311 18.37 7.95 -2.82
CA LEU A 311 16.99 8.10 -2.33
C LEU A 311 16.86 7.62 -0.88
N ALA A 312 17.46 6.47 -0.54
CA ALA A 312 17.46 5.94 0.82
C ALA A 312 18.23 6.83 1.80
N SER A 313 19.26 7.53 1.33
CA SER A 313 19.98 8.53 2.14
C SER A 313 19.18 9.81 2.36
N GLU A 314 18.38 10.24 1.38
CA GLU A 314 17.53 11.44 1.48
C GLU A 314 16.28 11.19 2.34
N TRP A 315 15.71 9.99 2.28
CA TRP A 315 14.57 9.58 3.11
C TRP A 315 14.87 8.29 3.89
N PRO A 316 15.62 8.39 5.00
CA PRO A 316 15.96 7.25 5.84
C PRO A 316 14.75 6.43 6.26
N GLY A 317 14.87 5.10 6.14
CA GLY A 317 13.84 4.13 6.50
C GLY A 317 12.81 3.86 5.40
N ILE A 318 12.68 4.72 4.40
CA ILE A 318 11.79 4.45 3.25
C ILE A 318 12.48 3.49 2.28
N THR A 319 11.77 2.42 1.92
CA THR A 319 12.22 1.48 0.89
C THR A 319 11.83 2.01 -0.48
N PHE A 320 12.80 2.16 -1.37
CA PHE A 320 12.56 2.53 -2.76
C PHE A 320 12.69 1.32 -3.68
N GLU A 321 11.78 1.19 -4.63
CA GLU A 321 11.84 0.14 -5.65
C GLU A 321 11.45 0.70 -7.02
N PHE A 322 12.10 0.22 -8.09
CA PHE A 322 11.67 0.54 -9.44
C PHE A 322 10.58 -0.43 -9.87
N VAL A 323 9.47 0.10 -10.36
CA VAL A 323 8.46 -0.72 -11.03
C VAL A 323 9.12 -1.25 -12.29
N SER A 324 9.45 -2.54 -12.29
CA SER A 324 9.93 -3.21 -13.48
C SER A 324 8.79 -3.18 -14.49
N TYR A 325 8.80 -2.24 -15.41
CA TYR A 325 8.02 -2.41 -16.61
C TYR A 325 8.55 -3.68 -17.24
N LEU A 326 7.75 -4.73 -17.21
CA LEU A 326 7.88 -5.80 -18.17
C LEU A 326 7.69 -5.11 -19.51
N VAL A 327 8.80 -4.66 -20.09
CA VAL A 327 8.85 -4.10 -21.43
C VAL A 327 8.46 -5.27 -22.31
N SER A 328 7.17 -5.35 -22.62
CA SER A 328 6.63 -6.28 -23.59
C SER A 328 7.25 -5.92 -24.95
N GLY A 329 8.43 -6.47 -25.25
CA GLY A 329 9.04 -6.57 -26.58
C GLY A 329 9.43 -5.29 -27.32
N GLY A 330 9.16 -4.09 -26.80
CA GLY A 330 9.46 -2.83 -27.47
C GLY A 330 10.83 -2.28 -27.08
N HIS A 331 11.79 -2.27 -28.00
CA HIS A 331 13.11 -1.66 -27.86
C HIS A 331 13.01 -0.25 -27.23
N VAL A 332 13.47 -0.09 -25.99
CA VAL A 332 13.58 1.23 -25.33
C VAL A 332 14.84 1.91 -25.91
N PRO A 333 14.73 3.09 -26.54
CA PRO A 333 15.89 3.79 -27.05
C PRO A 333 16.70 4.32 -25.86
N GLY A 334 17.85 3.70 -25.63
CA GLY A 334 18.79 4.05 -24.57
C GLY A 334 19.33 5.47 -24.76
N ARG A 335 19.05 6.33 -23.79
CA ARG A 335 19.88 7.50 -23.47
C ARG A 335 20.00 7.59 -21.95
N ASP A 336 20.97 6.89 -21.40
CA ASP A 336 21.54 7.22 -20.11
C ASP A 336 22.30 8.54 -20.26
N HIS A 337 21.61 9.67 -20.08
CA HIS A 337 22.26 10.98 -20.02
C HIS A 337 22.90 11.17 -18.64
N ILE A 338 24.03 10.51 -18.40
CA ILE A 338 24.95 10.93 -17.36
C ILE A 338 25.56 12.25 -17.84
N SER A 339 25.13 13.35 -17.23
CA SER A 339 25.67 14.67 -17.52
C SER A 339 26.98 14.81 -16.75
N HIS A 340 28.10 14.47 -17.39
CA HIS A 340 29.42 14.80 -16.86
C HIS A 340 29.62 16.32 -16.97
N ARG A 341 29.74 17.02 -15.84
CA ARG A 341 30.32 18.36 -15.83
C ARG A 341 31.82 18.22 -16.05
N GLY A 342 32.26 18.40 -17.30
CA GLY A 342 33.66 18.68 -17.60
C GLY A 342 34.04 19.99 -16.92
N GLY A 343 34.99 19.91 -15.99
CA GLY A 343 35.66 21.07 -15.40
C GLY A 343 36.85 21.50 -16.24
#